data_AF-A0A4P9X221-F1
#
_entry.id   AF-A0A4P9X221-F1
#
_cell.length_a   1.000
_cell.length_b   1.000
_cell.length_c   1.000
_cell.angle_alpha   90.00
_cell.angle_beta   90.00
_cell.angle_gamma   90.00
#
_symmetry.space_group_name_H-M   'P 1'
#
loop_
_entity.id
_entity.type
_entity.pdbx_description
1 polymer ?
#
loop_
_entity_poly.entity_id
_entity_poly.type
_entity_poly.pdbx_seq_one_letter_code
_entity_poly.pdbx_strand_id
1 'polypeptide(L)'
;MDLQTRLTHQFATGSYECAICYAAIKPTQLTWNCGQCYHAFHFKCAQTWATTLLDQAAAANPTAPTPWRCPAGCQATQPAVPKTAMCFCGSHPQSRSQASWIAPHACGNVCNRPLPGCEHACLAVCHPGPCRPCTFLKPTTCACGKTPLTQPCGADPPVCEQICGKTLGCGAHPCDAPCHLGPCLPCPITYTEVCRCGRASRSVACGEQRDAADPWVCATVCAFPFRCGHHTCPEVCHAVLATDTPHDDRCDRDPDRLTTCPCGKTPTHALPPREDCEAPRPSCGQPCERPLACGHACDAPCHDGPCPTCPRQQERDCRCGAHRLTLACAVLVATRDPETASGAAVPEDALLCDDVCRVKLPCKRHVCNTRCCATADHTCPQLCGRKLACKRGHTCTHPCGHTGPCHPCYEGVIFHERVCHCGETRLHPPIPCGTRLNCRHPCARPRDCGHPNMGDHPCHGLHPDEMLGTDDVEEAPGDTECPPCMAFVARPCACGKRTSTTTPCSRASSRISCGLFCDQRLPCGHRDRTICHAGACDPAACKAPCGRTRAVCDHRCTQPCHGVDRCPEDAPCEVLIRVSCRCGSHVSAQPVRCGAMAGDVGHSDDLLECNELCAKRRQTQALADAL
;
A
#
# COMPACT_ATOMS: atom_id res chain seq x y z
N MET A 1 -0.45 -22.25 -16.42
CA MET A 1 0.88 -22.76 -16.81
C MET A 1 1.49 -23.46 -15.60
N ASP A 2 1.98 -24.70 -15.76
CA ASP A 2 2.63 -25.46 -14.67
C ASP A 2 3.89 -24.74 -14.15
N LEU A 3 4.19 -24.86 -12.85
CA LEU A 3 5.29 -24.15 -12.19
C LEU A 3 6.64 -24.47 -12.85
N GLN A 4 6.85 -25.74 -13.18
CA GLN A 4 8.04 -26.21 -13.88
C GLN A 4 8.22 -25.52 -15.23
N THR A 5 7.16 -25.44 -16.04
CA THR A 5 7.18 -24.78 -17.35
C THR A 5 7.50 -23.29 -17.24
N ARG A 6 6.88 -22.60 -16.28
CA ARG A 6 7.14 -21.18 -16.02
C ARG A 6 8.59 -20.93 -15.64
N LEU A 7 9.14 -21.72 -14.72
CA LEU A 7 10.53 -21.57 -14.28
C LEU A 7 11.51 -21.86 -15.42
N THR A 8 11.30 -22.92 -16.20
CA THR A 8 12.14 -23.24 -17.36
C THR A 8 12.18 -22.08 -18.35
N HIS A 9 11.02 -21.49 -18.66
CA HIS A 9 10.95 -20.32 -19.53
C HIS A 9 11.70 -19.13 -18.93
N GLN A 10 11.45 -18.79 -17.66
CA GLN A 10 12.07 -17.64 -17.00
C GLN A 10 13.60 -17.75 -16.91
N PHE A 11 14.15 -18.95 -16.69
CA PHE A 11 15.60 -19.16 -16.72
C PHE A 11 16.16 -19.11 -18.14
N ALA A 12 15.45 -19.66 -19.14
CA ALA A 12 15.85 -19.60 -20.54
C ALA A 12 15.90 -18.17 -21.09
N THR A 13 14.89 -17.36 -20.77
CA THR A 13 14.82 -15.95 -21.19
C THR A 13 15.63 -15.01 -20.31
N GLY A 14 16.21 -15.50 -19.21
CA GLY A 14 16.89 -14.67 -18.22
C GLY A 14 15.97 -13.64 -17.57
N SER A 15 14.69 -13.96 -17.40
CA SER A 15 13.69 -13.07 -16.77
C SER A 15 13.38 -13.47 -15.32
N TYR A 16 14.02 -14.50 -14.78
CA TYR A 16 13.89 -14.90 -13.37
C TYR A 16 14.73 -13.95 -12.50
N GLU A 17 14.16 -13.38 -11.44
CA GLU A 17 14.85 -12.43 -10.56
C GLU A 17 15.34 -13.07 -9.25
N CYS A 18 16.57 -12.72 -8.85
CA CYS A 18 17.11 -13.12 -7.56
C CYS A 18 16.50 -12.28 -6.44
N ALA A 19 15.74 -12.88 -5.53
CA ALA A 19 15.08 -12.17 -4.43
C ALA A 19 16.03 -11.53 -3.38
N ILE A 20 17.35 -11.75 -3.46
CA ILE A 20 18.33 -11.06 -2.61
C ILE A 20 18.78 -9.72 -3.22
N CYS A 21 19.08 -9.70 -4.52
CA CYS A 21 19.64 -8.52 -5.19
C CYS A 21 18.73 -7.87 -6.23
N TYR A 22 17.55 -8.47 -6.47
CA TYR A 22 16.55 -8.03 -7.45
C TYR A 22 17.06 -7.94 -8.89
N ALA A 23 18.21 -8.55 -9.19
CA ALA A 23 18.74 -8.64 -10.54
C ALA A 23 18.30 -9.94 -11.21
N ALA A 24 18.08 -9.88 -12.52
CA ALA A 24 17.78 -11.02 -13.35
C ALA A 24 18.95 -12.02 -13.40
N ILE A 25 18.63 -13.30 -13.19
CA ILE A 25 19.56 -14.42 -13.29
C ILE A 25 19.70 -14.81 -14.77
N LYS A 26 20.89 -14.62 -15.32
CA LYS A 26 21.22 -14.96 -16.70
C LYS A 26 21.53 -16.46 -16.84
N PRO A 27 21.29 -17.06 -18.02
CA PRO A 27 21.59 -18.48 -18.28
C PRO A 27 23.03 -18.91 -17.99
N THR A 28 24.00 -17.99 -18.12
CA THR A 28 25.44 -18.26 -17.92
C THR A 28 25.91 -18.10 -16.47
N GLN A 29 25.04 -17.60 -15.58
CA GLN A 29 25.37 -17.40 -14.18
C GLN A 29 25.15 -18.68 -13.36
N LEU A 30 25.84 -18.79 -12.24
CA LEU A 30 25.67 -19.91 -11.31
C LEU A 30 24.57 -19.58 -10.32
N THR A 31 23.73 -20.56 -10.02
CA THR A 31 22.62 -20.41 -9.08
C THR A 31 22.75 -21.34 -7.87
N TRP A 32 22.07 -20.95 -6.81
CA TRP A 32 21.71 -21.85 -5.72
C TRP A 32 20.19 -21.88 -5.63
N ASN A 33 19.58 -23.05 -5.44
CA ASN A 33 18.15 -23.19 -5.26
C ASN A 33 17.81 -23.91 -3.96
N CYS A 34 16.72 -23.49 -3.32
CA CYS A 34 16.21 -24.18 -2.14
C CYS A 34 15.60 -25.53 -2.54
N GLY A 35 15.92 -26.61 -1.82
CA GLY A 35 15.31 -27.93 -2.05
C GLY A 35 13.84 -28.05 -1.61
N GLN A 36 13.37 -27.11 -0.78
CA GLN A 36 12.01 -27.12 -0.21
C GLN A 36 11.04 -26.21 -0.99
N CYS A 37 11.41 -24.95 -1.22
CA CYS A 37 10.54 -23.98 -1.92
C CYS A 37 10.94 -23.72 -3.38
N TYR A 38 11.99 -24.38 -3.87
CA TYR A 38 12.48 -24.33 -5.26
C TYR A 38 12.86 -22.95 -5.81
N HIS A 39 12.89 -21.91 -4.99
CA HIS A 39 13.38 -20.59 -5.39
C HIS A 39 14.88 -20.64 -5.67
N ALA A 40 15.29 -20.02 -6.77
CA ALA A 40 16.68 -19.85 -7.15
C ALA A 40 17.19 -18.45 -6.80
N PHE A 41 18.50 -18.37 -6.56
CA PHE A 41 19.24 -17.15 -6.27
C PHE A 41 20.57 -17.20 -7.01
N HIS A 42 21.20 -16.06 -7.23
CA HIS A 42 22.62 -16.06 -7.61
C HIS A 42 23.42 -16.82 -6.54
N PHE A 43 24.32 -17.70 -6.98
CA PHE A 43 25.12 -18.52 -6.07
C PHE A 43 25.88 -17.66 -5.05
N LYS A 44 26.49 -16.56 -5.50
CA LYS A 44 27.22 -15.60 -4.64
C LYS A 44 26.28 -14.91 -3.64
N CYS A 45 25.07 -14.53 -4.05
CA CYS A 45 24.09 -13.92 -3.15
C CYS A 45 23.68 -14.88 -2.04
N ALA A 46 23.36 -16.15 -2.38
CA ALA A 46 23.03 -17.17 -1.38
C ALA A 46 24.20 -17.45 -0.44
N GLN A 47 25.43 -17.49 -0.95
CA GLN A 47 26.63 -17.68 -0.14
C GLN A 47 26.84 -16.53 0.86
N THR A 48 26.79 -15.28 0.39
CA THR A 48 26.92 -14.09 1.24
C THR A 48 25.81 -14.02 2.30
N TRP A 49 24.57 -14.31 1.91
CA TRP A 49 23.45 -14.37 2.83
C TRP A 49 23.68 -15.39 3.94
N ALA A 50 24.10 -16.61 3.58
CA ALA A 50 24.39 -17.67 4.53
C ALA A 50 25.53 -17.28 5.48
N THR A 51 26.64 -16.72 4.97
CA THR A 51 27.77 -16.31 5.82
C THR A 51 27.39 -15.19 6.79
N THR A 52 26.67 -14.16 6.35
CA THR A 52 26.27 -13.03 7.21
C THR A 52 25.36 -13.49 8.36
N LEU A 53 24.45 -14.44 8.11
CA LEU A 53 23.61 -15.01 9.17
C LEU A 53 24.43 -15.81 10.18
N LEU A 54 25.43 -16.56 9.72
CA LEU A 54 26.31 -17.32 10.60
C LEU A 54 27.21 -16.42 11.43
N ASP A 55 27.74 -15.34 10.86
CA ASP A 55 28.55 -14.36 11.57
C ASP A 55 27.72 -13.65 12.68
N GLN A 56 26.48 -13.28 12.37
CA GLN A 56 25.53 -12.72 13.35
C GLN A 56 25.19 -13.72 14.46
N ALA A 57 25.01 -14.99 14.13
CA ALA A 57 24.73 -16.04 15.10
C ALA A 57 25.95 -16.36 15.98
N ALA A 58 27.16 -16.39 15.40
CA ALA A 58 28.41 -16.61 16.11
C ALA A 58 28.72 -15.47 17.10
N ALA A 59 28.38 -14.23 16.76
CA ALA A 59 28.47 -13.09 17.68
C ALA A 59 27.52 -13.20 18.89
N ALA A 60 26.39 -13.90 18.73
CA ALA A 60 25.40 -14.10 19.78
C ALA A 60 25.67 -15.36 20.63
N ASN A 61 26.19 -16.44 20.04
CA ASN A 61 26.51 -17.68 20.77
C ASN A 61 27.60 -18.52 20.04
N PRO A 62 28.84 -18.60 20.55
CA PRO A 62 30.00 -19.14 19.82
C PRO A 62 30.12 -20.67 19.77
N THR A 63 29.26 -21.44 20.44
CA THR A 63 29.42 -22.90 20.64
C THR A 63 28.49 -23.79 19.82
N ALA A 64 27.57 -23.25 19.02
CA ALA A 64 26.63 -24.05 18.24
C ALA A 64 26.90 -23.95 16.71
N PRO A 65 26.97 -25.08 15.97
CA PRO A 65 26.88 -25.05 14.51
C PRO A 65 25.45 -24.62 14.14
N THR A 66 25.27 -23.33 13.90
CA THR A 66 23.95 -22.80 13.54
C THR A 66 23.70 -23.06 12.06
N PRO A 67 22.62 -23.77 11.69
CA PRO A 67 22.25 -23.87 10.29
C PRO A 67 21.64 -22.53 9.82
N TRP A 68 21.83 -22.17 8.54
CA TRP A 68 21.32 -20.92 7.97
C TRP A 68 19.95 -21.11 7.33
N ARG A 69 19.17 -20.03 7.14
CA ARG A 69 17.79 -20.13 6.64
C ARG A 69 17.64 -19.61 5.22
N CYS A 70 16.78 -20.27 4.45
CA CYS A 70 16.47 -19.88 3.08
C CYS A 70 15.94 -18.43 2.99
N PRO A 71 16.40 -17.61 2.02
CA PRO A 71 15.95 -16.22 1.88
C PRO A 71 14.53 -16.07 1.32
N ALA A 72 13.97 -17.12 0.70
CA ALA A 72 12.72 -17.06 -0.08
C ALA A 72 11.43 -17.19 0.76
N GLY A 73 11.42 -16.71 2.00
CA GLY A 73 10.25 -16.75 2.89
C GLY A 73 9.92 -18.12 3.51
N CYS A 74 10.32 -19.25 2.91
CA CYS A 74 10.09 -20.59 3.49
C CYS A 74 10.90 -20.86 4.77
N GLN A 75 11.95 -20.07 5.03
CA GLN A 75 12.82 -20.16 6.21
C GLN A 75 13.41 -21.56 6.48
N ALA A 76 13.42 -22.42 5.45
CA ALA A 76 13.92 -23.78 5.54
C ALA A 76 15.39 -23.78 5.95
N THR A 77 15.67 -24.48 7.04
CA THR A 77 16.99 -24.61 7.65
C THR A 77 17.94 -25.41 6.73
N GLN A 78 19.12 -24.85 6.48
CA GLN A 78 20.16 -25.41 5.62
C GLN A 78 21.40 -25.76 6.45
N PRO A 79 21.95 -26.97 6.30
CA PRO A 79 22.96 -27.49 7.21
C PRO A 79 24.32 -26.79 7.11
N ALA A 80 24.69 -26.30 5.91
CA ALA A 80 25.98 -25.66 5.67
C ALA A 80 25.89 -24.63 4.55
N VAL A 81 26.82 -23.67 4.54
CA VAL A 81 27.00 -22.72 3.44
C VAL A 81 27.36 -23.49 2.16
N PRO A 82 26.66 -23.26 1.04
CA PRO A 82 26.95 -23.97 -0.20
C PRO A 82 28.33 -23.57 -0.74
N LYS A 83 29.24 -24.55 -0.89
CA LYS A 83 30.60 -24.35 -1.42
C LYS A 83 30.66 -24.44 -2.95
N THR A 84 29.72 -25.16 -3.56
CA THR A 84 29.69 -25.40 -5.01
C THR A 84 28.27 -25.21 -5.52
N ALA A 85 28.13 -24.57 -6.68
CA ALA A 85 26.85 -24.40 -7.35
C ALA A 85 26.42 -25.74 -7.97
N MET A 86 25.37 -26.35 -7.42
CA MET A 86 24.83 -27.63 -7.89
C MET A 86 23.63 -27.43 -8.82
N CYS A 87 23.39 -28.37 -9.73
CA CYS A 87 22.16 -28.43 -10.54
C CYS A 87 20.91 -28.41 -9.66
N PHE A 88 19.73 -28.16 -10.26
CA PHE A 88 18.45 -28.30 -9.55
C PHE A 88 18.27 -29.64 -8.84
N CYS A 89 18.81 -30.72 -9.43
CA CYS A 89 18.84 -32.07 -8.87
C CYS A 89 19.73 -32.23 -7.62
N GLY A 90 20.79 -31.42 -7.49
CA GLY A 90 21.84 -31.57 -6.48
C GLY A 90 22.98 -32.53 -6.84
N SER A 91 22.84 -33.32 -7.92
CA SER A 91 23.77 -34.42 -8.23
C SER A 91 25.05 -34.02 -8.96
N HIS A 92 25.05 -32.89 -9.67
CA HIS A 92 26.20 -32.45 -10.48
C HIS A 92 26.45 -30.95 -10.31
N PRO A 93 27.72 -30.49 -10.37
CA PRO A 93 28.03 -29.06 -10.42
C PRO A 93 27.48 -28.41 -11.69
N GLN A 94 27.01 -27.17 -11.57
CA GLN A 94 26.61 -26.36 -12.71
C GLN A 94 27.83 -25.99 -13.55
N SER A 95 27.70 -26.08 -14.87
CA SER A 95 28.67 -25.55 -15.82
C SER A 95 28.21 -24.19 -16.33
N ARG A 96 29.14 -23.25 -16.48
CA ARG A 96 28.87 -21.93 -17.09
C ARG A 96 28.70 -22.00 -18.62
N SER A 97 29.16 -23.08 -19.23
CA SER A 97 29.12 -23.34 -20.67
C SER A 97 28.23 -24.56 -20.92
N GLN A 98 26.93 -24.36 -20.89
CA GLN A 98 25.94 -25.42 -21.07
C GLN A 98 25.34 -25.36 -22.48
N ALA A 99 25.05 -26.53 -23.04
CA ALA A 99 24.45 -26.65 -24.36
C ALA A 99 23.04 -26.04 -24.42
N SER A 100 22.67 -25.45 -25.56
CA SER A 100 21.44 -24.66 -25.74
C SER A 100 20.13 -25.44 -25.55
N TRP A 101 20.16 -26.77 -25.70
CA TRP A 101 19.00 -27.66 -25.52
C TRP A 101 18.77 -28.11 -24.07
N ILE A 102 19.69 -27.78 -23.15
CA ILE A 102 19.53 -28.08 -21.73
C ILE A 102 18.99 -26.82 -21.04
N ALA A 103 17.97 -26.98 -20.19
CA ALA A 103 17.46 -25.88 -19.39
C ALA A 103 18.61 -25.24 -18.57
N PRO A 104 18.75 -23.91 -18.55
CA PRO A 104 19.85 -23.28 -17.83
C PRO A 104 19.87 -23.70 -16.35
N HIS A 105 21.07 -23.90 -15.81
CA HIS A 105 21.30 -24.35 -14.43
C HIS A 105 20.85 -25.80 -14.12
N ALA A 106 20.30 -26.54 -15.09
CA ALA A 106 20.13 -27.99 -14.97
C ALA A 106 21.46 -28.72 -15.24
N CYS A 107 21.50 -30.05 -15.16
CA CYS A 107 22.69 -30.83 -15.57
C CYS A 107 22.51 -31.58 -16.90
N GLY A 108 21.28 -31.70 -17.41
CA GLY A 108 20.96 -32.49 -18.61
C GLY A 108 20.84 -34.00 -18.39
N ASN A 109 21.20 -34.52 -17.22
CA ASN A 109 21.03 -35.93 -16.85
C ASN A 109 19.64 -36.20 -16.24
N VAL A 110 19.28 -37.47 -16.07
CA VAL A 110 18.10 -37.89 -15.31
C VAL A 110 18.20 -37.38 -13.87
N CYS A 111 17.10 -36.81 -13.36
CA CYS A 111 17.06 -36.11 -12.07
C CYS A 111 17.43 -37.02 -10.89
N ASN A 112 16.87 -38.24 -10.86
CA ASN A 112 17.10 -39.26 -9.83
C ASN A 112 16.86 -38.82 -8.38
N ARG A 113 16.21 -37.67 -8.16
CA ARG A 113 15.80 -37.23 -6.83
C ARG A 113 14.67 -38.14 -6.32
N PRO A 114 14.72 -38.62 -5.06
CA PRO A 114 13.66 -39.45 -4.49
C PRO A 114 12.34 -38.66 -4.44
N LEU A 115 11.24 -39.30 -4.86
CA LEU A 115 9.92 -38.69 -4.84
C LEU A 115 9.33 -38.75 -3.42
N PRO A 116 8.66 -37.68 -2.96
CA PRO A 116 8.01 -37.69 -1.65
C PRO A 116 6.91 -38.76 -1.61
N GLY A 117 6.88 -39.57 -0.54
CA GLY A 117 5.86 -40.60 -0.34
C GLY A 117 6.00 -41.87 -1.21
N CYS A 118 7.16 -42.06 -1.85
CA CYS A 118 7.40 -43.19 -2.75
C CYS A 118 8.86 -43.65 -2.72
N GLU A 119 9.11 -44.93 -3.00
CA GLU A 119 10.46 -45.49 -3.20
C GLU A 119 11.08 -45.21 -4.59
N HIS A 120 10.32 -44.60 -5.50
CA HIS A 120 10.76 -44.33 -6.86
C HIS A 120 11.48 -42.98 -6.96
N ALA A 121 12.46 -42.92 -7.85
CA ALA A 121 13.19 -41.70 -8.19
C ALA A 121 12.58 -40.98 -9.40
N CYS A 122 12.80 -39.67 -9.49
CA CYS A 122 12.37 -38.87 -10.63
C CYS A 122 13.14 -39.26 -11.91
N LEU A 123 12.42 -39.77 -12.91
CA LEU A 123 12.97 -40.19 -14.22
C LEU A 123 13.03 -39.06 -15.26
N ALA A 124 12.54 -37.86 -14.93
CA ALA A 124 12.63 -36.71 -15.82
C ALA A 124 14.09 -36.22 -15.93
N VAL A 125 14.43 -35.57 -17.04
CA VAL A 125 15.67 -34.79 -17.15
C VAL A 125 15.66 -33.72 -16.06
N CYS A 126 16.84 -33.43 -15.48
CA CYS A 126 17.02 -32.41 -14.45
C CYS A 126 16.27 -31.12 -14.82
N HIS A 127 15.41 -30.68 -13.91
CA HIS A 127 14.44 -29.64 -14.17
C HIS A 127 14.34 -28.67 -12.98
N PRO A 128 13.93 -27.42 -13.20
CA PRO A 128 13.59 -26.51 -12.12
C PRO A 128 12.27 -26.91 -11.45
N GLY A 129 12.08 -26.53 -10.18
CA GLY A 129 10.83 -26.78 -9.46
C GLY A 129 10.70 -28.19 -8.84
N PRO A 130 9.52 -28.51 -8.27
CA PRO A 130 9.22 -29.81 -7.68
C PRO A 130 9.22 -30.92 -8.73
N CYS A 131 9.59 -32.13 -8.31
CA CYS A 131 9.45 -33.32 -9.16
C CYS A 131 7.97 -33.65 -9.36
N ARG A 132 7.63 -34.13 -10.55
CA ARG A 132 6.26 -34.59 -10.84
C ARG A 132 5.92 -35.79 -9.93
N PRO A 133 4.63 -35.96 -9.55
CA PRO A 133 4.21 -37.13 -8.79
C PRO A 133 4.55 -38.42 -9.55
N CYS A 134 4.72 -39.50 -8.81
CA CYS A 134 5.08 -40.79 -9.38
C CYS A 134 3.94 -41.29 -10.28
N THR A 135 4.24 -41.77 -11.48
CA THR A 135 3.25 -42.37 -12.41
C THR A 135 3.14 -43.88 -12.28
N PHE A 136 4.03 -44.51 -11.52
CA PHE A 136 3.95 -45.95 -11.27
C PHE A 136 2.71 -46.24 -10.44
N LEU A 137 1.90 -47.15 -10.94
CA LEU A 137 0.67 -47.57 -10.30
C LEU A 137 0.99 -48.70 -9.31
N LYS A 138 0.57 -48.54 -8.05
CA LYS A 138 0.62 -49.60 -7.05
C LYS A 138 -0.80 -49.97 -6.58
N PRO A 139 -1.07 -51.25 -6.29
CA PRO A 139 -2.28 -51.63 -5.59
C PRO A 139 -2.27 -51.02 -4.18
N THR A 140 -3.30 -50.27 -3.85
CA THR A 140 -3.52 -49.68 -2.52
C THR A 140 -4.99 -49.87 -2.12
N THR A 141 -5.28 -50.03 -0.84
CA THR A 141 -6.66 -50.09 -0.36
C THR A 141 -7.29 -48.70 -0.28
N CYS A 142 -8.62 -48.61 -0.40
CA CYS A 142 -9.36 -47.36 -0.19
C CYS A 142 -9.03 -46.74 1.19
N ALA A 143 -9.35 -45.46 1.38
CA ALA A 143 -9.32 -44.82 2.71
C ALA A 143 -10.11 -45.60 3.77
N CYS A 144 -11.11 -46.38 3.35
CA CYS A 144 -11.90 -47.30 4.18
C CYS A 144 -11.25 -48.66 4.50
N GLY A 145 -10.16 -49.05 3.81
CA GLY A 145 -9.49 -50.35 3.92
C GLY A 145 -10.17 -51.53 3.19
N LYS A 146 -11.39 -51.38 2.69
CA LYS A 146 -12.22 -52.48 2.14
C LYS A 146 -11.98 -52.81 0.67
N THR A 147 -11.84 -51.79 -0.18
CA THR A 147 -11.75 -51.98 -1.64
C THR A 147 -10.30 -51.82 -2.10
N PRO A 148 -9.69 -52.84 -2.73
CA PRO A 148 -8.41 -52.68 -3.40
C PRO A 148 -8.59 -51.83 -4.66
N LEU A 149 -7.79 -50.79 -4.79
CA LEU A 149 -7.79 -49.85 -5.91
C LEU A 149 -6.36 -49.70 -6.44
N THR A 150 -6.22 -49.24 -7.68
CA THR A 150 -4.92 -49.00 -8.29
C THR A 150 -4.70 -47.50 -8.39
N GLN A 151 -3.61 -47.00 -7.83
CA GLN A 151 -3.31 -45.56 -7.85
C GLN A 151 -1.82 -45.28 -8.04
N PRO A 152 -1.47 -44.07 -8.51
CA PRO A 152 -0.09 -43.65 -8.60
C PRO A 152 0.58 -43.59 -7.22
N CYS A 153 1.85 -43.96 -7.14
CA CYS A 153 2.57 -43.92 -5.87
C CYS A 153 2.67 -42.49 -5.31
N GLY A 154 2.58 -42.36 -3.98
CA GLY A 154 2.64 -41.08 -3.28
C GLY A 154 1.35 -40.26 -3.34
N ALA A 155 0.29 -40.75 -4.00
CA ALA A 155 -1.05 -40.17 -3.91
C ALA A 155 -1.73 -40.52 -2.58
N ASP A 156 -2.63 -39.65 -2.12
CA ASP A 156 -3.50 -39.91 -0.96
C ASP A 156 -4.35 -41.16 -1.19
N PRO A 157 -4.70 -41.92 -0.14
CA PRO A 157 -5.51 -43.13 -0.28
C PRO A 157 -6.81 -42.86 -1.07
N PRO A 158 -7.15 -43.69 -2.07
CA PRO A 158 -8.29 -43.43 -2.92
C PRO A 158 -9.59 -43.63 -2.14
N VAL A 159 -10.60 -42.85 -2.49
CA VAL A 159 -11.93 -42.97 -1.91
C VAL A 159 -12.76 -43.90 -2.79
N CYS A 160 -13.41 -44.91 -2.21
CA CYS A 160 -14.34 -45.75 -2.96
C CYS A 160 -15.78 -45.24 -2.81
N GLU A 161 -16.70 -45.66 -3.66
CA GLU A 161 -18.11 -45.22 -3.60
C GLU A 161 -18.95 -46.02 -2.58
N GLN A 162 -18.32 -46.83 -1.73
CA GLN A 162 -19.00 -47.65 -0.73
C GLN A 162 -19.14 -46.91 0.60
N ILE A 163 -20.11 -47.34 1.42
CA ILE A 163 -20.29 -46.83 2.79
C ILE A 163 -19.05 -47.16 3.63
N CYS A 164 -18.52 -46.16 4.34
CA CYS A 164 -17.29 -46.26 5.12
C CYS A 164 -17.34 -47.43 6.11
N GLY A 165 -18.38 -47.48 6.94
CA GLY A 165 -18.65 -48.55 7.90
C GLY A 165 -17.55 -48.77 8.95
N LYS A 166 -16.66 -47.79 9.15
CA LYS A 166 -15.74 -47.76 10.30
C LYS A 166 -16.53 -47.44 11.56
N THR A 167 -16.17 -48.04 12.68
CA THR A 167 -16.76 -47.72 13.99
C THR A 167 -16.48 -46.25 14.34
N LEU A 168 -17.54 -45.49 14.61
CA LEU A 168 -17.47 -44.09 15.03
C LEU A 168 -16.79 -43.97 16.41
N GLY A 169 -16.38 -42.76 16.79
CA GLY A 169 -15.72 -42.49 18.08
C GLY A 169 -16.51 -42.96 19.32
N CYS A 170 -17.83 -43.19 19.19
CA CYS A 170 -18.68 -43.77 20.23
C CYS A 170 -18.48 -45.29 20.49
N GLY A 171 -17.72 -46.00 19.65
CA GLY A 171 -17.40 -47.43 19.84
C GLY A 171 -18.52 -48.43 19.50
N ALA A 172 -19.77 -47.99 19.37
CA ALA A 172 -20.92 -48.88 19.10
C ALA A 172 -21.50 -48.78 17.68
N HIS A 173 -21.46 -47.60 17.05
CA HIS A 173 -22.14 -47.36 15.77
C HIS A 173 -21.18 -47.29 14.57
N PRO A 174 -21.56 -47.85 13.41
CA PRO A 174 -20.79 -47.73 12.18
C PRO A 174 -21.01 -46.36 11.49
N CYS A 175 -20.03 -45.93 10.70
CA CYS A 175 -20.13 -44.74 9.86
C CYS A 175 -20.97 -45.03 8.60
N ASP A 176 -22.12 -44.37 8.48
CA ASP A 176 -23.03 -44.51 7.33
C ASP A 176 -22.69 -43.55 6.17
N ALA A 177 -21.69 -42.70 6.33
CA ALA A 177 -21.24 -41.81 5.25
C ALA A 177 -20.56 -42.61 4.12
N PRO A 178 -20.62 -42.12 2.86
CA PRO A 178 -19.75 -42.63 1.80
C PRO A 178 -18.29 -42.56 2.24
N CYS A 179 -17.44 -43.45 1.71
CA CYS A 179 -16.02 -43.42 2.01
C CYS A 179 -15.50 -41.99 1.88
N HIS A 180 -14.69 -41.57 2.83
CA HIS A 180 -14.18 -40.21 2.90
C HIS A 180 -12.74 -40.23 3.39
N LEU A 181 -12.03 -39.13 3.17
CA LEU A 181 -10.71 -38.87 3.72
C LEU A 181 -10.85 -38.23 5.10
N GLY A 182 -9.97 -38.57 6.03
CA GLY A 182 -10.01 -38.06 7.41
C GLY A 182 -10.86 -38.88 8.40
N PRO A 183 -10.96 -38.43 9.67
CA PRO A 183 -11.73 -39.11 10.73
C PRO A 183 -13.24 -39.03 10.46
N CYS A 184 -14.00 -40.02 10.93
CA CYS A 184 -15.45 -40.04 10.79
C CYS A 184 -16.11 -38.96 11.66
N LEU A 185 -17.28 -38.46 11.22
CA LEU A 185 -18.08 -37.53 12.00
C LEU A 185 -18.55 -38.16 13.33
N PRO A 186 -18.82 -37.35 14.37
CA PRO A 186 -19.41 -37.85 15.61
C PRO A 186 -20.77 -38.53 15.38
N CYS A 187 -21.14 -39.42 16.30
CA CYS A 187 -22.37 -40.21 16.19
C CYS A 187 -23.61 -39.29 16.24
N PRO A 188 -24.55 -39.39 15.27
CA PRO A 188 -25.76 -38.56 15.24
C PRO A 188 -26.87 -39.05 16.19
N ILE A 189 -26.70 -40.22 16.82
CA ILE A 189 -27.72 -40.82 17.69
C ILE A 189 -27.73 -40.12 19.04
N THR A 190 -28.92 -39.75 19.49
CA THR A 190 -29.15 -39.18 20.81
C THR A 190 -30.06 -40.10 21.63
N TYR A 191 -29.84 -40.12 22.93
CA TYR A 191 -30.61 -40.90 23.89
C TYR A 191 -31.27 -39.97 24.91
N THR A 192 -32.45 -40.35 25.39
CA THR A 192 -33.14 -39.60 26.45
C THR A 192 -32.79 -40.20 27.81
N GLU A 193 -32.10 -39.43 28.65
CA GLU A 193 -31.89 -39.76 30.05
C GLU A 193 -32.97 -39.09 30.90
N VAL A 194 -33.64 -39.86 31.74
CA VAL A 194 -34.55 -39.33 32.75
C VAL A 194 -33.76 -39.15 34.05
N CYS A 195 -33.99 -38.04 34.74
CA CYS A 195 -33.39 -37.78 36.04
C CYS A 195 -33.80 -38.87 37.02
N ARG A 196 -32.90 -39.24 37.93
CA ARG A 196 -33.18 -40.18 39.01
C ARG A 196 -34.42 -39.83 39.86
N CYS A 197 -34.81 -38.56 39.96
CA CYS A 197 -36.05 -38.15 40.65
C CYS A 197 -37.33 -38.27 39.79
N GLY A 198 -37.21 -38.60 38.51
CA GLY A 198 -38.33 -38.76 37.57
C GLY A 198 -38.95 -37.46 37.04
N ARG A 199 -38.52 -36.29 37.52
CA ARG A 199 -39.18 -34.99 37.20
C ARG A 199 -38.62 -34.25 36.00
N ALA A 200 -37.45 -34.65 35.51
CA ALA A 200 -36.78 -34.00 34.38
C ALA A 200 -36.20 -35.05 33.45
N SER A 201 -36.09 -34.74 32.16
CA SER A 201 -35.41 -35.57 31.16
C SER A 201 -34.55 -34.69 30.26
N ARG A 202 -33.44 -35.23 29.76
CA ARG A 202 -32.54 -34.55 28.81
C ARG A 202 -32.13 -35.47 27.67
N SER A 203 -31.81 -34.90 26.51
CA SER A 203 -31.20 -35.61 25.39
C SER A 203 -29.67 -35.54 25.48
N VAL A 204 -29.00 -36.69 25.47
CA VAL A 204 -27.53 -36.81 25.46
C VAL A 204 -27.06 -37.47 24.17
N ALA A 205 -25.87 -37.10 23.69
CA ALA A 205 -25.27 -37.72 22.52
C ALA A 205 -24.74 -39.13 22.84
N CYS A 206 -24.72 -40.01 21.85
CA CYS A 206 -24.16 -41.36 21.98
C CYS A 206 -22.67 -41.29 22.40
N GLY A 207 -22.33 -41.97 23.50
CA GLY A 207 -20.99 -41.94 24.12
C GLY A 207 -20.85 -41.00 25.31
N GLU A 208 -21.83 -40.11 25.54
CA GLU A 208 -21.91 -39.22 26.74
C GLU A 208 -22.94 -39.71 27.77
N GLN A 209 -23.53 -40.89 27.53
CA GLN A 209 -24.51 -41.50 28.42
C GLN A 209 -23.85 -41.91 29.73
N ARG A 210 -24.49 -41.64 30.87
CA ARG A 210 -23.99 -42.09 32.17
C ARG A 210 -24.38 -43.55 32.40
N ASP A 211 -23.50 -44.30 33.04
CA ASP A 211 -23.74 -45.70 33.40
C ASP A 211 -24.92 -45.83 34.37
N ALA A 212 -25.58 -47.00 34.38
CA ALA A 212 -26.67 -47.30 35.31
C ALA A 212 -26.26 -47.20 36.80
N ALA A 213 -24.96 -47.29 37.09
CA ALA A 213 -24.40 -47.10 38.43
C ALA A 213 -24.42 -45.63 38.89
N ASP A 214 -24.41 -44.67 37.96
CA ASP A 214 -24.39 -43.22 38.24
C ASP A 214 -25.39 -42.44 37.37
N PRO A 215 -26.71 -42.65 37.57
CA PRO A 215 -27.77 -42.04 36.76
C PRO A 215 -27.73 -40.52 36.84
N TRP A 216 -28.14 -39.84 35.76
CA TRP A 216 -28.23 -38.38 35.74
C TRP A 216 -29.15 -37.84 36.85
N VAL A 217 -28.68 -36.81 37.55
CA VAL A 217 -29.42 -36.07 38.57
C VAL A 217 -29.58 -34.63 38.08
N CYS A 218 -30.82 -34.13 38.08
CA CYS A 218 -31.11 -32.80 37.60
C CYS A 218 -30.71 -31.74 38.63
N ALA A 219 -30.30 -30.55 38.18
CA ALA A 219 -29.96 -29.44 39.08
C ALA A 219 -31.20 -28.68 39.62
N THR A 220 -32.40 -29.29 39.57
CA THR A 220 -33.61 -28.65 40.10
C THR A 220 -33.68 -28.83 41.61
N VAL A 221 -34.18 -27.82 42.32
CA VAL A 221 -34.43 -27.89 43.76
C VAL A 221 -35.38 -29.05 44.09
N CYS A 222 -35.08 -29.82 45.14
CA CYS A 222 -35.85 -31.00 45.55
C CYS A 222 -37.31 -30.64 45.89
N ALA A 223 -37.49 -29.53 46.61
CA ALA A 223 -38.79 -28.96 47.01
C ALA A 223 -39.71 -29.94 47.78
N PHE A 224 -39.14 -30.97 48.41
CA PHE A 224 -39.89 -31.86 49.28
C PHE A 224 -40.40 -31.08 50.52
N PRO A 225 -41.70 -31.16 50.86
CA PRO A 225 -42.26 -30.44 52.00
C PRO A 225 -41.79 -31.06 53.33
N PHE A 226 -41.24 -30.24 54.23
CA PHE A 226 -40.91 -30.65 55.60
C PHE A 226 -42.19 -30.84 56.44
N ARG A 227 -42.11 -31.52 57.59
CA ARG A 227 -43.26 -31.76 58.50
C ARG A 227 -43.94 -30.47 58.98
N CYS A 228 -43.18 -29.38 59.04
CA CYS A 228 -43.73 -28.07 59.40
C CYS A 228 -44.74 -27.54 58.36
N GLY A 229 -44.79 -28.06 57.13
CA GLY A 229 -45.75 -27.65 56.09
C GLY A 229 -45.47 -26.28 55.44
N HIS A 230 -44.62 -25.45 56.06
CA HIS A 230 -44.29 -24.09 55.59
C HIS A 230 -42.97 -24.01 54.80
N HIS A 231 -42.08 -24.98 54.98
CA HIS A 231 -40.77 -24.99 54.33
C HIS A 231 -40.63 -26.23 53.43
N THR A 232 -39.91 -26.07 52.33
CA THR A 232 -39.54 -27.15 51.41
C THR A 232 -38.03 -27.27 51.31
N CYS A 233 -37.52 -28.46 51.00
CA CYS A 233 -36.10 -28.72 50.83
C CYS A 233 -35.44 -27.75 49.82
N PRO A 234 -34.48 -26.92 50.25
CA PRO A 234 -33.77 -25.99 49.38
C PRO A 234 -32.62 -26.65 48.61
N GLU A 235 -32.26 -27.88 48.97
CA GLU A 235 -31.16 -28.60 48.33
C GLU A 235 -31.48 -28.93 46.86
N VAL A 236 -30.45 -28.85 46.01
CA VAL A 236 -30.52 -29.38 44.65
C VAL A 236 -30.81 -30.87 44.70
N CYS A 237 -31.51 -31.40 43.70
CA CYS A 237 -31.94 -32.79 43.65
C CYS A 237 -30.81 -33.71 44.12
N HIS A 238 -31.02 -34.35 45.27
CA HIS A 238 -30.04 -35.22 45.90
C HIS A 238 -30.54 -36.66 45.81
N ALA A 239 -29.60 -37.60 45.80
CA ALA A 239 -29.92 -39.01 45.64
C ALA A 239 -30.66 -39.53 46.88
N VAL A 240 -31.94 -39.85 46.73
CA VAL A 240 -32.64 -40.74 47.67
C VAL A 240 -32.16 -42.15 47.32
N LEU A 241 -31.10 -42.61 47.98
CA LEU A 241 -30.70 -44.00 47.91
C LEU A 241 -31.85 -44.86 48.46
N ALA A 242 -32.04 -46.05 47.87
CA ALA A 242 -33.04 -47.03 48.26
C ALA A 242 -32.75 -47.70 49.64
N THR A 243 -31.97 -47.03 50.50
CA THR A 243 -31.60 -47.47 51.84
C THR A 243 -31.66 -46.27 52.78
N ASP A 244 -32.81 -46.11 53.44
CA ASP A 244 -33.05 -45.37 54.70
C ASP A 244 -32.15 -44.16 55.02
N THR A 245 -32.32 -43.07 54.27
CA THR A 245 -32.43 -41.77 54.94
C THR A 245 -33.77 -41.16 54.53
N PRO A 246 -34.79 -41.16 55.41
CA PRO A 246 -35.92 -40.26 55.25
C PRO A 246 -35.36 -38.85 55.06
N HIS A 247 -36.03 -38.05 54.23
CA HIS A 247 -35.89 -36.61 54.34
C HIS A 247 -36.00 -36.27 55.83
N ASP A 248 -34.99 -35.61 56.43
CA ASP A 248 -35.12 -35.14 57.81
C ASP A 248 -36.44 -34.37 57.87
N ASP A 249 -37.36 -34.85 58.70
CA ASP A 249 -38.74 -34.35 58.72
C ASP A 249 -38.79 -32.95 59.35
N ARG A 250 -37.69 -32.51 59.96
CA ARG A 250 -37.51 -31.22 60.61
C ARG A 250 -36.82 -30.22 59.69
N CYS A 251 -37.41 -29.04 59.53
CA CYS A 251 -36.79 -27.95 58.76
C CYS A 251 -35.56 -27.37 59.47
N ASP A 252 -34.66 -26.71 58.75
CA ASP A 252 -33.43 -26.12 59.33
C ASP A 252 -33.69 -24.95 60.30
N ARG A 253 -34.93 -24.46 60.35
CA ARG A 253 -35.38 -23.39 61.26
C ARG A 253 -36.11 -23.92 62.49
N ASP A 254 -36.19 -25.24 62.64
CA ASP A 254 -36.86 -25.91 63.76
C ASP A 254 -36.19 -25.51 65.10
N PRO A 255 -36.96 -25.06 66.10
CA PRO A 255 -36.45 -24.67 67.41
C PRO A 255 -35.58 -25.75 68.08
N ASP A 256 -35.88 -27.04 67.87
CA ASP A 256 -35.15 -28.14 68.49
C ASP A 256 -33.79 -28.42 67.82
N ARG A 257 -33.63 -28.00 66.54
CA ARG A 257 -32.34 -28.12 65.83
C ARG A 257 -31.38 -26.97 66.16
N LEU A 258 -31.90 -25.83 66.62
CA LEU A 258 -31.13 -24.62 66.88
C LEU A 258 -30.74 -24.53 68.36
N THR A 259 -29.51 -24.94 68.68
CA THR A 259 -29.00 -24.93 70.06
C THR A 259 -28.33 -23.60 70.46
N THR A 260 -28.10 -22.69 69.50
CA THR A 260 -27.38 -21.43 69.70
C THR A 260 -27.98 -20.28 68.88
N CYS A 261 -27.59 -19.03 69.19
CA CYS A 261 -27.87 -17.82 68.40
C CYS A 261 -27.40 -18.01 66.94
N PRO A 262 -27.87 -17.17 66.00
CA PRO A 262 -27.32 -17.11 64.62
C PRO A 262 -25.79 -16.93 64.53
N CYS A 263 -25.18 -16.43 65.60
CA CYS A 263 -23.74 -16.24 65.78
C CYS A 263 -22.98 -17.44 66.39
N GLY A 264 -23.67 -18.49 66.86
CA GLY A 264 -23.10 -19.65 67.55
C GLY A 264 -22.63 -19.43 69.00
N LYS A 265 -22.55 -18.18 69.50
CA LYS A 265 -21.94 -17.85 70.80
C LYS A 265 -22.85 -18.03 72.02
N THR A 266 -24.14 -17.73 71.88
CA THR A 266 -25.09 -17.74 73.00
C THR A 266 -26.03 -18.92 72.84
N PRO A 267 -26.17 -19.81 73.83
CA PRO A 267 -27.08 -20.95 73.73
C PRO A 267 -28.55 -20.50 73.78
N THR A 268 -29.44 -21.24 73.10
CA THR A 268 -30.86 -20.83 72.93
C THR A 268 -31.66 -20.76 74.22
N HIS A 269 -31.26 -21.47 75.29
CA HIS A 269 -31.90 -21.36 76.61
C HIS A 269 -31.72 -19.98 77.28
N ALA A 270 -30.75 -19.18 76.84
CA ALA A 270 -30.49 -17.84 77.34
C ALA A 270 -31.16 -16.73 76.48
N LEU A 271 -32.00 -17.13 75.52
CA LEU A 271 -32.69 -16.25 74.56
C LEU A 271 -34.21 -16.52 74.62
N PRO A 272 -35.07 -15.59 74.15
CA PRO A 272 -36.51 -15.83 74.14
C PRO A 272 -36.86 -17.06 73.29
N PRO A 273 -37.71 -17.98 73.80
CA PRO A 273 -38.06 -19.22 73.11
C PRO A 273 -38.87 -18.94 71.85
N ARG A 274 -38.67 -19.76 70.82
CA ARG A 274 -39.50 -19.78 69.60
C ARG A 274 -40.47 -20.95 69.69
N GLU A 275 -41.74 -20.70 69.43
CA GLU A 275 -42.78 -21.73 69.40
C GLU A 275 -42.79 -22.48 68.06
N ASP A 276 -42.37 -21.83 66.99
CA ASP A 276 -42.41 -22.39 65.64
C ASP A 276 -41.22 -21.97 64.76
N CYS A 277 -41.17 -22.54 63.55
CA CYS A 277 -40.12 -22.29 62.58
C CYS A 277 -40.27 -20.98 61.79
N GLU A 278 -41.41 -20.28 61.92
CA GLU A 278 -41.69 -19.01 61.24
C GLU A 278 -41.25 -17.79 62.05
N ALA A 279 -41.27 -17.86 63.39
CA ALA A 279 -40.75 -16.80 64.25
C ALA A 279 -39.27 -16.47 63.93
N PRO A 280 -38.82 -15.21 63.98
CA PRO A 280 -37.42 -14.86 63.71
C PRO A 280 -36.46 -15.46 64.75
N ARG A 281 -35.24 -15.86 64.32
CA ARG A 281 -34.24 -16.39 65.26
C ARG A 281 -33.77 -15.30 66.23
N PRO A 282 -33.76 -15.56 67.55
CA PRO A 282 -33.36 -14.54 68.51
C PRO A 282 -31.86 -14.22 68.40
N SER A 283 -31.56 -12.94 68.27
CA SER A 283 -30.19 -12.42 68.29
C SER A 283 -29.72 -12.16 69.72
N CYS A 284 -28.48 -12.49 70.05
CA CYS A 284 -27.90 -12.19 71.37
C CYS A 284 -27.43 -10.73 71.55
N GLY A 285 -27.52 -9.90 70.51
CA GLY A 285 -27.10 -8.49 70.52
C GLY A 285 -25.58 -8.25 70.56
N GLN A 286 -24.76 -9.28 70.75
CA GLN A 286 -23.29 -9.19 70.74
C GLN A 286 -22.73 -9.11 69.31
N PRO A 287 -21.49 -8.61 69.11
CA PRO A 287 -20.84 -8.64 67.80
C PRO A 287 -20.71 -10.07 67.29
N CYS A 288 -21.11 -10.27 66.03
CA CYS A 288 -21.21 -11.57 65.39
C CYS A 288 -19.87 -12.32 65.38
N GLU A 289 -18.78 -11.64 65.01
CA GLU A 289 -17.40 -12.13 64.86
C GLU A 289 -17.22 -13.39 63.99
N ARG A 290 -18.27 -13.84 63.28
CA ARG A 290 -18.14 -14.91 62.28
C ARG A 290 -17.13 -14.50 61.21
N PRO A 291 -16.24 -15.40 60.76
CA PRO A 291 -15.26 -15.09 59.74
C PRO A 291 -15.96 -14.84 58.39
N LEU A 292 -15.73 -13.66 57.83
CA LEU A 292 -16.16 -13.29 56.48
C LEU A 292 -15.33 -14.04 55.44
N ALA A 293 -15.82 -14.12 54.19
CA ALA A 293 -15.10 -14.75 53.09
C ALA A 293 -13.70 -14.16 52.85
N CYS A 294 -13.40 -12.94 53.30
CA CYS A 294 -12.08 -12.32 53.23
C CYS A 294 -11.13 -12.68 54.40
N GLY A 295 -11.59 -13.46 55.38
CA GLY A 295 -10.84 -13.84 56.59
C GLY A 295 -10.96 -12.85 57.76
N HIS A 296 -11.65 -11.72 57.60
CA HIS A 296 -11.90 -10.77 58.68
C HIS A 296 -13.14 -11.13 59.51
N ALA A 297 -13.17 -10.76 60.78
CA ALA A 297 -14.32 -10.96 61.67
C ALA A 297 -15.47 -9.98 61.34
N CYS A 298 -16.72 -10.44 61.49
CA CYS A 298 -17.90 -9.61 61.32
C CYS A 298 -18.15 -8.72 62.57
N ASP A 299 -18.15 -7.40 62.37
CA ASP A 299 -18.36 -6.42 63.46
C ASP A 299 -19.84 -6.04 63.69
N ALA A 300 -20.76 -6.58 62.88
CA ALA A 300 -22.20 -6.31 63.00
C ALA A 300 -22.80 -7.00 64.25
N PRO A 301 -23.88 -6.45 64.85
CA PRO A 301 -24.62 -7.17 65.88
C PRO A 301 -25.15 -8.49 65.31
N CYS A 302 -25.29 -9.49 66.18
CA CYS A 302 -25.85 -10.79 65.83
C CYS A 302 -27.13 -10.62 64.99
N HIS A 303 -27.14 -11.19 63.79
CA HIS A 303 -28.19 -11.04 62.80
C HIS A 303 -28.55 -12.40 62.20
N ASP A 304 -29.76 -12.52 61.67
CA ASP A 304 -30.21 -13.74 60.99
C ASP A 304 -29.93 -13.61 59.48
N GLY A 305 -29.07 -14.47 58.92
CA GLY A 305 -28.68 -14.44 57.50
C GLY A 305 -27.16 -14.39 57.24
N PRO A 306 -26.73 -14.21 55.98
CA PRO A 306 -25.31 -14.07 55.62
C PRO A 306 -24.72 -12.76 56.17
N CYS A 307 -23.45 -12.80 56.59
CA CYS A 307 -22.79 -11.63 57.17
C CYS A 307 -22.63 -10.49 56.16
N PRO A 308 -22.77 -9.21 56.59
CA PRO A 308 -22.57 -8.06 55.72
C PRO A 308 -21.13 -7.98 55.22
N THR A 309 -20.93 -7.26 54.11
CA THR A 309 -19.62 -7.10 53.48
C THR A 309 -18.59 -6.47 54.42
N CYS A 310 -17.33 -6.87 54.26
CA CYS A 310 -16.23 -6.36 55.10
C CYS A 310 -16.05 -4.84 54.93
N PRO A 311 -16.11 -4.03 56.01
CA PRO A 311 -15.95 -2.58 55.94
C PRO A 311 -14.49 -2.12 55.87
N ARG A 312 -13.52 -3.04 56.01
CA ARG A 312 -12.09 -2.69 56.01
C ARG A 312 -11.64 -2.26 54.62
N GLN A 313 -10.69 -1.33 54.55
CA GLN A 313 -10.06 -0.88 53.32
C GLN A 313 -8.62 -1.40 53.24
N GLN A 314 -8.13 -1.66 52.03
CA GLN A 314 -6.74 -2.08 51.77
C GLN A 314 -6.14 -1.26 50.62
N GLU A 315 -4.84 -0.95 50.72
CA GLU A 315 -4.09 -0.27 49.65
C GLU A 315 -3.48 -1.27 48.67
N ARG A 316 -3.77 -1.12 47.38
CA ARG A 316 -3.17 -1.88 46.27
C ARG A 316 -2.56 -0.92 45.24
N ASP A 317 -1.54 -1.36 44.52
CA ASP A 317 -0.98 -0.59 43.42
C ASP A 317 -1.91 -0.65 42.20
N CYS A 318 -2.08 0.47 41.52
CA CYS A 318 -2.85 0.59 40.28
C CYS A 318 -2.18 -0.23 39.15
N ARG A 319 -2.96 -0.74 38.20
CA ARG A 319 -2.49 -1.51 37.03
C ARG A 319 -1.43 -0.76 36.20
N CYS A 320 -1.48 0.57 36.16
CA CYS A 320 -0.46 1.39 35.49
C CYS A 320 0.83 1.59 36.31
N GLY A 321 0.85 1.20 37.58
CA GLY A 321 1.97 1.35 38.52
C GLY A 321 2.19 2.77 39.05
N ALA A 322 1.40 3.76 38.61
CA ALA A 322 1.62 5.17 38.93
C ALA A 322 0.94 5.66 40.22
N HIS A 323 -0.12 4.96 40.68
CA HIS A 323 -0.92 5.36 41.84
C HIS A 323 -1.17 4.17 42.77
N ARG A 324 -1.41 4.45 44.05
CA ARG A 324 -1.96 3.47 45.01
C ARG A 324 -3.46 3.74 45.18
N LEU A 325 -4.26 2.70 45.06
CA LEU A 325 -5.70 2.72 45.20
C LEU A 325 -6.10 2.13 46.57
N THR A 326 -6.91 2.86 47.32
CA THR A 326 -7.52 2.38 48.56
C THR A 326 -8.86 1.73 48.23
N LEU A 327 -8.91 0.40 48.28
CA LEU A 327 -10.08 -0.38 47.88
C LEU A 327 -10.73 -1.04 49.09
N ALA A 328 -12.06 -1.05 49.14
CA ALA A 328 -12.78 -1.79 50.17
C ALA A 328 -12.49 -3.29 50.01
N CYS A 329 -12.26 -3.97 51.13
CA CYS A 329 -11.91 -5.39 51.17
C CYS A 329 -12.99 -6.25 50.49
N ALA A 330 -14.26 -5.83 50.52
CA ALA A 330 -15.35 -6.48 49.82
C ALA A 330 -15.13 -6.57 48.30
N VAL A 331 -14.52 -5.55 47.68
CA VAL A 331 -14.26 -5.49 46.23
C VAL A 331 -13.10 -6.43 45.84
N LEU A 332 -12.14 -6.62 46.74
CA LEU A 332 -10.95 -7.46 46.50
C LEU A 332 -11.24 -8.97 46.60
N VAL A 333 -12.37 -9.39 47.17
CA VAL A 333 -12.68 -10.80 47.46
C VAL A 333 -13.88 -11.34 46.67
N ALA A 334 -14.42 -10.57 45.71
CA ALA A 334 -15.69 -10.86 45.04
C ALA A 334 -15.77 -12.16 44.20
N THR A 335 -14.71 -12.98 44.10
CA THR A 335 -14.78 -14.32 43.51
C THR A 335 -13.88 -15.30 44.27
N ARG A 336 -14.29 -15.72 45.47
CA ARG A 336 -13.82 -16.97 46.07
C ARG A 336 -14.85 -18.04 45.79
N ASP A 337 -14.69 -18.76 44.68
CA ASP A 337 -15.24 -20.11 44.62
C ASP A 337 -14.46 -20.98 45.63
N PRO A 338 -15.13 -21.65 46.57
CA PRO A 338 -14.46 -22.38 47.65
C PRO A 338 -13.72 -23.65 47.19
N GLU A 339 -13.83 -24.08 45.93
CA GLU A 339 -13.26 -25.36 45.45
C GLU A 339 -11.90 -25.23 44.74
N THR A 340 -11.48 -24.03 44.32
CA THR A 340 -10.19 -23.83 43.66
C THR A 340 -9.23 -23.06 44.56
N ALA A 341 -8.32 -23.80 45.20
CA ALA A 341 -7.15 -23.29 45.91
C ALA A 341 -6.08 -22.70 44.96
N SER A 342 -6.50 -21.89 44.00
CA SER A 342 -5.64 -21.11 43.11
C SER A 342 -6.06 -19.65 43.27
N GLY A 343 -5.14 -18.83 43.80
CA GLY A 343 -5.37 -17.44 44.20
C GLY A 343 -6.23 -16.65 43.20
N ALA A 344 -7.32 -16.07 43.71
CA ALA A 344 -8.27 -15.31 42.91
C ALA A 344 -7.60 -14.07 42.29
N ALA A 345 -7.75 -13.92 40.97
CA ALA A 345 -7.51 -12.67 40.28
C ALA A 345 -8.52 -11.64 40.78
N VAL A 346 -8.03 -10.52 41.34
CA VAL A 346 -8.84 -9.33 41.58
C VAL A 346 -9.51 -8.96 40.25
N PRO A 347 -10.81 -8.61 40.20
CA PRO A 347 -11.43 -8.16 38.95
C PRO A 347 -10.55 -7.07 38.32
N GLU A 348 -10.11 -7.29 37.07
CA GLU A 348 -9.12 -6.42 36.41
C GLU A 348 -9.55 -4.94 36.46
N ASP A 349 -10.87 -4.70 36.47
CA ASP A 349 -11.52 -3.39 36.50
C ASP A 349 -11.38 -2.62 37.83
N ALA A 350 -11.11 -3.31 38.95
CA ALA A 350 -11.03 -2.69 40.27
C ALA A 350 -9.67 -2.02 40.54
N LEU A 351 -8.66 -2.28 39.71
CA LEU A 351 -7.29 -1.76 39.85
C LEU A 351 -6.95 -0.69 38.81
N LEU A 352 -7.94 -0.09 38.13
CA LEU A 352 -7.72 1.02 37.20
C LEU A 352 -7.86 2.37 37.90
N CYS A 353 -6.95 3.32 37.59
CA CYS A 353 -7.16 4.72 37.89
C CYS A 353 -7.98 5.41 36.80
N ASP A 354 -8.54 6.57 37.11
CA ASP A 354 -9.30 7.39 36.15
C ASP A 354 -8.41 8.12 35.12
N ASP A 355 -7.08 8.03 35.26
CA ASP A 355 -6.14 8.74 34.40
C ASP A 355 -6.08 8.16 32.99
N VAL A 356 -6.11 9.07 32.03
CA VAL A 356 -5.95 8.75 30.62
C VAL A 356 -4.46 8.69 30.29
N CYS A 357 -4.02 7.51 29.85
CA CYS A 357 -2.65 7.26 29.44
C CYS A 357 -2.31 8.12 28.21
N ARG A 358 -1.28 8.98 28.24
CA ARG A 358 -0.87 9.89 27.12
C ARG A 358 0.47 9.53 26.48
N VAL A 359 0.95 8.30 26.70
CA VAL A 359 2.24 7.82 26.17
C VAL A 359 2.20 7.79 24.64
N LYS A 360 3.26 8.26 23.97
CA LYS A 360 3.37 8.18 22.51
C LYS A 360 3.54 6.72 22.08
N LEU A 361 2.65 6.24 21.20
CA LEU A 361 2.71 4.91 20.63
C LEU A 361 3.95 4.75 19.72
N PRO A 362 4.43 3.52 19.46
CA PRO A 362 5.63 3.26 18.65
C PRO A 362 5.54 3.83 17.22
N CYS A 363 4.34 4.06 16.70
CA CYS A 363 4.11 4.74 15.42
C CYS A 363 4.50 6.24 15.41
N LYS A 364 4.83 6.83 16.58
CA LYS A 364 5.19 8.24 16.83
C LYS A 364 4.14 9.30 16.45
N ARG A 365 3.06 8.92 15.78
CA ARG A 365 1.96 9.82 15.38
C ARG A 365 0.77 9.79 16.34
N HIS A 366 0.52 8.65 16.97
CA HIS A 366 -0.62 8.48 17.87
C HIS A 366 -0.16 8.42 19.33
N VAL A 367 -1.03 8.89 20.21
CA VAL A 367 -0.88 8.75 21.66
C VAL A 367 -1.85 7.68 22.14
N CYS A 368 -1.49 6.96 23.20
CA CYS A 368 -2.48 6.20 23.95
C CYS A 368 -3.56 7.19 24.42
N ASN A 369 -4.81 6.73 24.52
CA ASN A 369 -5.90 7.49 25.13
C ASN A 369 -6.81 6.56 25.95
N THR A 370 -6.26 5.41 26.36
CA THR A 370 -6.95 4.40 27.14
C THR A 370 -6.87 4.79 28.61
N ARG A 371 -7.99 4.67 29.33
CA ARG A 371 -8.04 4.88 30.79
C ARG A 371 -7.24 3.75 31.45
N CYS A 372 -6.20 4.11 32.20
CA CYS A 372 -5.26 3.20 32.88
C CYS A 372 -4.74 2.00 32.03
N CYS A 373 -3.77 2.28 31.16
CA CYS A 373 -3.04 1.31 30.32
C CYS A 373 -1.94 0.56 31.11
N ALA A 374 -1.65 -0.71 30.79
CA ALA A 374 -0.46 -1.40 31.28
C ALA A 374 0.78 -0.93 30.49
N THR A 375 1.89 -0.65 31.17
CA THR A 375 3.08 0.01 30.60
C THR A 375 3.73 -0.76 29.44
N ALA A 376 3.50 -2.08 29.33
CA ALA A 376 4.17 -2.96 28.37
C ALA A 376 3.50 -3.09 26.98
N ASP A 377 2.19 -2.87 26.83
CA ASP A 377 1.44 -3.24 25.61
C ASP A 377 0.95 -2.05 24.77
N HIS A 378 1.87 -1.16 24.42
CA HIS A 378 1.57 0.00 23.58
C HIS A 378 1.66 -0.35 22.08
N THR A 379 0.69 -1.13 21.56
CA THR A 379 0.52 -1.35 20.11
C THR A 379 -0.47 -0.34 19.54
N CYS A 380 -0.23 0.17 18.33
CA CYS A 380 -1.12 1.13 17.69
C CYS A 380 -2.29 0.39 16.98
N PRO A 381 -3.56 0.51 17.42
CA PRO A 381 -4.68 -0.17 16.78
C PRO A 381 -5.15 0.51 15.48
N GLN A 382 -4.64 1.70 15.18
CA GLN A 382 -5.05 2.47 14.01
C GLN A 382 -4.48 1.88 12.73
N LEU A 383 -5.19 2.06 11.62
CA LEU A 383 -4.67 1.75 10.29
C LEU A 383 -3.69 2.87 9.84
N CYS A 384 -2.77 2.55 8.94
CA CYS A 384 -1.74 3.48 8.49
C CYS A 384 -2.33 4.75 7.83
N GLY A 385 -3.30 4.59 6.92
CA GLY A 385 -4.02 5.69 6.27
C GLY A 385 -3.16 6.57 5.34
N ARG A 386 -1.89 6.22 5.09
CA ARG A 386 -1.05 6.91 4.11
C ARG A 386 -1.54 6.62 2.69
N LYS A 387 -1.54 7.63 1.82
CA LYS A 387 -1.91 7.48 0.39
C LYS A 387 -0.96 6.50 -0.29
N LEU A 388 -1.53 5.52 -0.99
CA LEU A 388 -0.77 4.50 -1.72
C LEU A 388 -0.18 5.07 -3.01
N ALA A 389 0.86 4.40 -3.54
CA ALA A 389 1.56 4.82 -4.76
C ALA A 389 0.69 4.82 -6.04
N CYS A 390 -0.53 4.24 -6.00
CA CYS A 390 -1.46 4.18 -7.13
C CYS A 390 -2.03 5.55 -7.56
N LYS A 391 -1.83 6.62 -6.78
CA LYS A 391 -2.26 8.01 -7.06
C LYS A 391 -3.77 8.22 -7.31
N ARG A 392 -4.61 7.19 -7.15
CA ARG A 392 -6.09 7.25 -7.28
C ARG A 392 -6.83 7.44 -5.95
N GLY A 393 -6.20 8.10 -4.98
CA GLY A 393 -6.82 8.39 -3.68
C GLY A 393 -6.88 7.22 -2.67
N HIS A 394 -6.54 5.99 -3.04
CA HIS A 394 -6.56 4.85 -2.10
C HIS A 394 -5.54 4.98 -0.96
N THR A 395 -5.91 4.48 0.22
CA THR A 395 -5.13 4.61 1.46
C THR A 395 -4.70 3.25 2.01
N CYS A 396 -3.59 3.23 2.76
CA CYS A 396 -3.05 2.00 3.33
C CYS A 396 -3.93 1.49 4.49
N THR A 397 -4.52 0.31 4.30
CA THR A 397 -5.36 -0.41 5.28
C THR A 397 -4.55 -1.32 6.22
N HIS A 398 -3.22 -1.27 6.18
CA HIS A 398 -2.39 -2.11 7.04
C HIS A 398 -2.25 -1.50 8.45
N PRO A 399 -2.06 -2.32 9.52
CA PRO A 399 -1.81 -1.83 10.86
C PRO A 399 -0.70 -0.77 10.93
N CYS A 400 -0.94 0.31 11.68
CA CYS A 400 0.00 1.40 11.82
C CYS A 400 1.23 0.97 12.63
N GLY A 401 2.42 1.36 12.17
CA GLY A 401 3.70 0.93 12.77
C GLY A 401 4.43 -0.15 11.96
N HIS A 402 3.90 -0.52 10.78
CA HIS A 402 4.63 -1.39 9.85
C HIS A 402 5.95 -0.77 9.39
N THR A 403 6.96 -1.61 9.23
CA THR A 403 8.31 -1.22 8.78
C THR A 403 8.37 -1.29 7.25
N GLY A 404 8.87 -0.22 6.60
CA GLY A 404 8.98 -0.13 5.14
C GLY A 404 7.84 0.64 4.44
N PRO A 405 7.86 0.71 3.09
CA PRO A 405 6.83 1.40 2.31
C PRO A 405 5.47 0.72 2.44
N CYS A 406 4.39 1.46 2.20
CA CYS A 406 3.03 0.90 2.18
C CYS A 406 2.90 -0.14 1.06
N HIS A 407 2.07 -1.16 1.28
CA HIS A 407 1.82 -2.24 0.32
C HIS A 407 1.25 -1.71 -1.02
N PRO A 408 1.41 -2.45 -2.13
CA PRO A 408 0.77 -2.12 -3.41
C PRO A 408 -0.75 -2.08 -3.29
N CYS A 409 -1.43 -1.22 -4.05
CA CYS A 409 -2.88 -1.09 -3.96
C CYS A 409 -3.61 -2.34 -4.48
N TYR A 410 -4.32 -3.02 -3.58
CA TYR A 410 -5.13 -4.21 -3.89
C TYR A 410 -6.61 -3.92 -4.17
N GLU A 411 -7.13 -2.76 -3.74
CA GLU A 411 -8.54 -2.38 -3.93
C GLU A 411 -8.88 -2.08 -5.39
N GLY A 412 -7.90 -1.72 -6.22
CA GLY A 412 -8.12 -1.36 -7.63
C GLY A 412 -7.47 -2.31 -8.63
N VAL A 413 -7.37 -3.61 -8.31
CA VAL A 413 -6.87 -4.61 -9.26
C VAL A 413 -7.86 -4.71 -10.43
N ILE A 414 -7.36 -4.47 -11.64
CA ILE A 414 -8.14 -4.52 -12.86
C ILE A 414 -8.17 -5.98 -13.35
N PHE A 415 -9.39 -6.52 -13.53
CA PHE A 415 -9.65 -7.91 -13.93
C PHE A 415 -9.98 -8.08 -15.42
N HIS A 416 -9.97 -7.00 -16.20
CA HIS A 416 -10.06 -7.03 -17.65
C HIS A 416 -8.71 -6.73 -18.30
N GLU A 417 -8.50 -7.25 -19.51
CA GLU A 417 -7.29 -6.94 -20.28
C GLU A 417 -7.25 -5.45 -20.63
N ARG A 418 -6.10 -4.81 -20.48
CA ARG A 418 -5.92 -3.43 -20.95
C ARG A 418 -5.09 -3.40 -22.20
N VAL A 419 -5.62 -2.78 -23.25
CA VAL A 419 -5.02 -2.79 -24.59
C VAL A 419 -4.66 -1.36 -25.01
N CYS A 420 -3.46 -1.16 -25.58
CA CYS A 420 -3.08 0.11 -26.18
C CYS A 420 -4.05 0.48 -27.32
N HIS A 421 -4.12 1.76 -27.68
CA HIS A 421 -4.83 2.17 -28.89
C HIS A 421 -4.34 1.44 -30.16
N CYS A 422 -3.06 1.05 -30.20
CA CYS A 422 -2.46 0.31 -31.29
C CYS A 422 -2.86 -1.18 -31.42
N GLY A 423 -3.54 -1.76 -30.42
CA GLY A 423 -3.84 -3.21 -30.36
C GLY A 423 -2.66 -4.15 -30.02
N GLU A 424 -1.42 -3.69 -30.19
CA GLU A 424 -0.21 -4.52 -30.11
C GLU A 424 0.30 -4.78 -28.69
N THR A 425 0.17 -3.81 -27.79
CA THR A 425 0.55 -3.97 -26.37
C THR A 425 -0.68 -4.25 -25.52
N ARG A 426 -0.65 -5.39 -24.82
CA ARG A 426 -1.75 -5.88 -23.97
C ARG A 426 -1.23 -6.20 -22.58
N LEU A 427 -1.92 -5.69 -21.56
CA LEU A 427 -1.71 -6.05 -20.16
C LEU A 427 -2.79 -7.06 -19.77
N HIS A 428 -2.38 -8.21 -19.22
CA HIS A 428 -3.30 -9.25 -18.80
C HIS A 428 -3.63 -9.14 -17.30
N PRO A 429 -4.87 -9.46 -16.88
CA PRO A 429 -5.26 -9.58 -15.48
C PRO A 429 -4.41 -10.60 -14.70
N PRO A 430 -4.18 -10.40 -13.38
CA PRO A 430 -4.59 -9.26 -12.56
C PRO A 430 -3.64 -8.05 -12.71
N ILE A 431 -4.15 -6.89 -13.13
CA ILE A 431 -3.34 -5.68 -13.33
C ILE A 431 -3.44 -4.80 -12.08
N PRO A 432 -2.33 -4.44 -11.42
CA PRO A 432 -2.37 -3.56 -10.25
C PRO A 432 -2.99 -2.19 -10.51
N CYS A 433 -3.60 -1.61 -9.47
CA CYS A 433 -4.17 -0.27 -9.56
C CYS A 433 -3.09 0.78 -9.88
N GLY A 434 -3.33 1.60 -10.91
CA GLY A 434 -2.42 2.67 -11.32
C GLY A 434 -1.31 2.25 -12.29
N THR A 435 -1.30 1.00 -12.77
CA THR A 435 -0.38 0.56 -13.83
C THR A 435 -0.60 1.35 -15.11
N ARG A 436 0.45 2.01 -15.60
CA ARG A 436 0.45 2.75 -16.87
C ARG A 436 0.88 1.83 -18.02
N LEU A 437 0.11 1.83 -19.09
CA LEU A 437 0.43 1.07 -20.30
C LEU A 437 1.49 1.84 -21.10
N ASN A 438 2.69 1.27 -21.24
CA ASN A 438 3.82 1.88 -21.96
C ASN A 438 4.08 1.12 -23.27
N CYS A 439 3.48 1.59 -24.35
CA CYS A 439 3.64 0.99 -25.67
C CYS A 439 4.79 1.66 -26.45
N ARG A 440 5.62 0.86 -27.13
CA ARG A 440 6.72 1.35 -27.98
C ARG A 440 6.42 1.31 -29.48
N HIS A 441 5.25 0.81 -29.87
CA HIS A 441 4.83 0.74 -31.27
C HIS A 441 4.40 2.12 -31.79
N PRO A 442 4.51 2.38 -33.10
CA PRO A 442 4.05 3.63 -33.69
C PRO A 442 2.54 3.84 -33.43
N CYS A 443 2.17 5.08 -33.13
CA CYS A 443 0.79 5.42 -32.80
C CYS A 443 -0.14 5.27 -34.02
N ALA A 444 -1.21 4.48 -33.87
CA ALA A 444 -2.23 4.24 -34.90
C ALA A 444 -3.47 5.16 -34.76
N ARG A 445 -3.48 6.13 -33.84
CA ARG A 445 -4.63 7.03 -33.62
C ARG A 445 -4.95 7.84 -34.88
N PRO A 446 -6.21 7.85 -35.37
CA PRO A 446 -6.59 8.72 -36.48
C PRO A 446 -6.50 10.19 -36.04
N ARG A 447 -6.05 11.07 -36.93
CA ARG A 447 -6.03 12.52 -36.71
C ARG A 447 -7.28 13.16 -37.27
N ASP A 448 -7.81 14.15 -36.56
CA ASP A 448 -8.99 14.91 -37.00
C ASP A 448 -8.81 15.61 -38.35
N CYS A 449 -7.58 16.00 -38.69
CA CYS A 449 -7.27 16.63 -39.97
C CYS A 449 -7.20 15.65 -41.16
N GLY A 450 -7.40 14.34 -40.94
CA GLY A 450 -7.40 13.32 -41.99
C GLY A 450 -6.04 13.01 -42.62
N HIS A 451 -4.97 13.69 -42.20
CA HIS A 451 -3.62 13.44 -42.69
C HIS A 451 -2.99 12.20 -42.03
N PRO A 452 -2.15 11.44 -42.77
CA PRO A 452 -1.44 10.31 -42.20
C PRO A 452 -0.58 10.70 -41.00
N ASN A 453 -0.40 9.77 -40.06
CA ASN A 453 0.56 9.91 -38.97
C ASN A 453 2.00 9.83 -39.52
N MET A 454 2.51 10.96 -40.01
CA MET A 454 3.89 11.08 -40.49
C MET A 454 4.92 11.30 -39.37
N GLY A 455 4.49 11.33 -38.11
CA GLY A 455 5.38 11.47 -36.96
C GLY A 455 5.50 10.13 -36.25
N ASP A 456 6.70 9.55 -36.24
CA ASP A 456 7.01 8.34 -35.49
C ASP A 456 7.07 8.68 -33.99
N HIS A 457 5.92 8.66 -33.31
CA HIS A 457 5.85 8.76 -31.85
C HIS A 457 5.21 7.49 -31.26
N PRO A 458 5.64 7.08 -30.05
CA PRO A 458 5.14 5.88 -29.42
C PRO A 458 3.65 5.98 -29.10
N CYS A 459 2.94 4.86 -29.20
CA CYS A 459 1.53 4.78 -28.86
C CYS A 459 1.30 5.15 -27.39
N HIS A 460 0.26 5.95 -27.16
CA HIS A 460 -0.17 6.43 -25.87
C HIS A 460 -1.70 6.32 -25.75
N GLY A 461 -2.20 6.28 -24.52
CA GLY A 461 -3.62 6.09 -24.25
C GLY A 461 -4.09 4.64 -24.41
N LEU A 462 -5.33 4.40 -23.96
CA LEU A 462 -6.02 3.11 -24.05
C LEU A 462 -6.92 3.07 -25.29
N HIS A 463 -7.33 1.86 -25.68
CA HIS A 463 -8.31 1.68 -26.76
C HIS A 463 -9.68 2.25 -26.36
N PRO A 464 -10.41 2.94 -27.27
CA PRO A 464 -11.71 3.57 -26.98
C PRO A 464 -12.79 2.60 -26.47
N ASP A 465 -12.73 1.30 -26.82
CA ASP A 465 -13.66 0.29 -26.31
C ASP A 465 -13.55 0.08 -24.78
N GLU A 466 -12.45 0.49 -24.16
CA GLU A 466 -12.27 0.46 -22.69
C GLU A 466 -12.85 1.70 -21.98
N MET A 467 -13.35 2.71 -22.71
CA MET A 467 -13.97 3.92 -22.15
C MET A 467 -15.48 3.75 -21.88
N LEU A 468 -16.07 2.61 -22.24
CA LEU A 468 -17.52 2.37 -22.22
C LEU A 468 -18.07 1.80 -20.90
N GLY A 469 -17.37 1.97 -19.77
CA GLY A 469 -17.79 1.30 -18.52
C GLY A 469 -17.38 1.95 -17.20
N THR A 470 -16.99 3.22 -17.16
CA THR A 470 -16.71 3.92 -15.90
C THR A 470 -17.43 5.26 -15.88
N ASP A 471 -18.41 5.40 -15.00
CA ASP A 471 -19.17 6.64 -14.74
C ASP A 471 -18.30 7.76 -14.14
N ASP A 472 -17.02 7.51 -13.89
CA ASP A 472 -16.05 8.50 -13.40
C ASP A 472 -15.28 9.16 -14.56
N VAL A 473 -15.96 10.06 -15.26
CA VAL A 473 -15.38 10.92 -16.32
C VAL A 473 -14.67 12.13 -15.69
N GLU A 474 -13.72 11.88 -14.79
CA GLU A 474 -12.71 12.88 -14.43
C GLU A 474 -11.31 12.27 -14.51
N GLU A 475 -10.67 12.59 -15.65
CA GLU A 475 -9.23 12.46 -15.91
C GLU A 475 -8.62 11.08 -15.72
N ALA A 476 -8.80 10.20 -16.73
CA ALA A 476 -7.93 9.06 -16.92
C ALA A 476 -6.45 9.54 -16.96
N PRO A 477 -5.59 9.18 -15.97
CA PRO A 477 -4.26 9.77 -15.86
C PRO A 477 -3.32 9.11 -16.88
N GLY A 478 -3.25 9.69 -18.08
CA GLY A 478 -2.32 9.24 -19.12
C GLY A 478 -2.74 9.47 -20.57
N ASP A 479 -3.87 10.14 -20.83
CA ASP A 479 -4.24 10.49 -22.21
C ASP A 479 -3.46 11.73 -22.66
N THR A 480 -2.18 11.54 -22.94
CA THR A 480 -1.35 12.57 -23.58
C THR A 480 -1.90 12.78 -24.99
N GLU A 481 -2.17 14.02 -25.40
CA GLU A 481 -2.62 14.34 -26.76
C GLU A 481 -1.55 13.92 -27.80
N CYS A 482 -2.00 13.55 -29.00
CA CYS A 482 -1.06 13.31 -30.11
C CYS A 482 -0.31 14.61 -30.46
N PRO A 483 0.96 14.54 -30.90
CA PRO A 483 1.70 15.70 -31.40
C PRO A 483 0.91 16.43 -32.52
N PRO A 484 1.19 17.72 -32.79
CA PRO A 484 0.52 18.46 -33.85
C PRO A 484 0.86 17.93 -35.26
N CYS A 485 -0.07 18.09 -36.21
CA CYS A 485 0.16 17.66 -37.59
C CYS A 485 1.19 18.55 -38.31
N MET A 486 2.22 17.95 -38.90
CA MET A 486 3.27 18.64 -39.68
C MET A 486 3.10 18.52 -41.20
N ALA A 487 2.01 17.92 -41.70
CA ALA A 487 1.74 17.85 -43.13
C ALA A 487 1.66 19.26 -43.72
N PHE A 488 2.29 19.49 -44.87
CA PHE A 488 2.28 20.79 -45.51
C PHE A 488 0.96 21.01 -46.28
N VAL A 489 0.32 22.15 -46.03
CA VAL A 489 -0.92 22.57 -46.69
C VAL A 489 -0.71 23.93 -47.37
N ALA A 490 -1.39 24.13 -48.49
CA ALA A 490 -1.40 25.41 -49.20
C ALA A 490 -2.32 26.42 -48.50
N ARG A 491 -1.79 27.58 -48.10
CA ARG A 491 -2.59 28.65 -47.49
C ARG A 491 -2.22 30.04 -48.01
N PRO A 492 -3.22 30.91 -48.21
CA PRO A 492 -2.98 32.29 -48.60
C PRO A 492 -2.29 33.07 -47.47
N CYS A 493 -1.37 33.95 -47.84
CA CYS A 493 -0.74 34.91 -46.96
C CYS A 493 -1.78 35.92 -46.44
N ALA A 494 -1.55 36.46 -45.24
CA ALA A 494 -2.43 37.44 -44.63
C ALA A 494 -2.64 38.72 -45.47
N CYS A 495 -1.73 39.06 -46.38
CA CYS A 495 -1.90 40.17 -47.33
C CYS A 495 -2.73 39.82 -48.57
N GLY A 496 -3.14 38.55 -48.74
CA GLY A 496 -3.93 38.04 -49.88
C GLY A 496 -3.17 37.91 -51.20
N LYS A 497 -1.91 38.35 -51.28
CA LYS A 497 -1.16 38.44 -52.57
C LYS A 497 -0.45 37.15 -52.99
N ARG A 498 -0.19 36.21 -52.08
CA ARG A 498 0.58 34.97 -52.34
C ARG A 498 0.06 33.82 -51.51
N THR A 499 0.33 32.59 -51.94
CA THR A 499 -0.01 31.37 -51.23
C THR A 499 1.27 30.64 -50.84
N SER A 500 1.41 30.27 -49.57
CA SER A 500 2.50 29.42 -49.08
C SER A 500 2.07 27.96 -49.11
N THR A 501 2.84 27.09 -49.76
CA THR A 501 2.60 25.64 -49.82
C THR A 501 3.35 24.87 -48.74
N THR A 502 4.22 25.52 -47.97
CA THR A 502 5.09 24.92 -46.94
C THR A 502 4.57 25.16 -45.53
N THR A 503 3.28 25.46 -45.37
CA THR A 503 2.69 25.72 -44.05
C THR A 503 2.26 24.41 -43.40
N PRO A 504 2.70 24.09 -42.17
CA PRO A 504 2.22 22.90 -41.45
C PRO A 504 0.72 22.97 -41.16
N CYS A 505 0.01 21.86 -41.29
CA CYS A 505 -1.44 21.75 -41.07
C CYS A 505 -1.86 22.21 -39.67
N SER A 506 -1.05 21.93 -38.64
CA SER A 506 -1.27 22.44 -37.27
C SER A 506 -1.28 23.97 -37.17
N ARG A 507 -0.59 24.65 -38.09
CA ARG A 507 -0.55 26.12 -38.21
C ARG A 507 -1.46 26.63 -39.31
N ALA A 508 -2.33 25.80 -39.87
CA ALA A 508 -3.25 26.22 -40.90
C ALA A 508 -4.10 27.42 -40.43
N SER A 509 -4.58 27.41 -39.18
CA SER A 509 -5.44 28.49 -38.65
C SER A 509 -4.71 29.79 -38.32
N SER A 510 -3.37 29.85 -38.39
CA SER A 510 -2.60 31.06 -38.05
C SER A 510 -2.38 31.98 -39.25
N ARG A 511 -2.24 33.28 -38.97
CA ARG A 511 -1.99 34.30 -40.00
C ARG A 511 -0.56 34.17 -40.51
N ILE A 512 -0.39 33.73 -41.76
CA ILE A 512 0.92 33.46 -42.36
C ILE A 512 1.43 34.70 -43.10
N SER A 513 2.66 35.13 -42.81
CA SER A 513 3.37 36.16 -43.58
C SER A 513 4.20 35.52 -44.70
N CYS A 514 4.26 36.16 -45.87
CA CYS A 514 5.08 35.69 -46.99
C CYS A 514 6.57 36.03 -46.84
N GLY A 515 6.98 36.69 -45.74
CA GLY A 515 8.37 37.01 -45.44
C GLY A 515 8.99 38.13 -46.29
N LEU A 516 8.28 38.63 -47.30
CA LEU A 516 8.71 39.75 -48.13
C LEU A 516 8.33 41.08 -47.47
N PHE A 517 9.07 42.13 -47.80
CA PHE A 517 8.72 43.49 -47.40
C PHE A 517 7.40 43.91 -48.04
N CYS A 518 6.57 44.65 -47.29
CA CYS A 518 5.46 45.39 -47.86
C CYS A 518 6.00 46.35 -48.95
N ASP A 519 5.22 46.67 -49.97
CA ASP A 519 5.65 47.60 -51.04
C ASP A 519 4.60 48.70 -51.29
N GLN A 520 3.74 48.91 -50.30
CA GLN A 520 2.73 49.95 -50.31
C GLN A 520 3.38 51.31 -50.03
N ARG A 521 2.95 52.34 -50.76
CA ARG A 521 3.39 53.73 -50.53
C ARG A 521 2.70 54.28 -49.28
N LEU A 522 3.51 54.73 -48.33
CA LEU A 522 3.04 55.45 -47.15
C LEU A 522 2.65 56.89 -47.52
N PRO A 523 1.79 57.55 -46.73
CA PRO A 523 1.43 58.95 -46.89
C PRO A 523 2.64 59.92 -46.95
N CYS A 524 3.76 59.58 -46.31
CA CYS A 524 5.00 60.37 -46.37
C CYS A 524 5.75 60.25 -47.71
N GLY A 525 5.26 59.44 -48.66
CA GLY A 525 5.84 59.21 -49.98
C GLY A 525 6.85 58.04 -50.04
N HIS A 526 7.30 57.55 -48.88
CA HIS A 526 8.21 56.39 -48.77
C HIS A 526 7.48 55.06 -48.93
N ARG A 527 8.21 54.01 -49.31
CA ARG A 527 7.68 52.63 -49.34
C ARG A 527 7.80 52.04 -47.95
N ASP A 528 6.74 51.39 -47.47
CA ASP A 528 6.79 50.56 -46.28
C ASP A 528 7.88 49.48 -46.48
N ARG A 529 8.79 49.27 -45.53
CA ARG A 529 9.82 48.20 -45.59
C ARG A 529 9.67 47.24 -44.42
N THR A 530 8.51 47.20 -43.78
CA THR A 530 8.19 46.18 -42.79
C THR A 530 7.89 44.86 -43.47
N ILE A 531 8.14 43.75 -42.79
CA ILE A 531 7.76 42.42 -43.28
C ILE A 531 6.24 42.38 -43.44
N CYS A 532 5.77 41.75 -44.51
CA CYS A 532 4.37 41.62 -44.88
C CYS A 532 3.46 41.39 -43.65
N HIS A 533 2.53 42.32 -43.45
CA HIS A 533 1.61 42.38 -42.33
C HIS A 533 0.16 42.41 -42.83
N ALA A 534 -0.77 42.26 -41.90
CA ALA A 534 -2.21 42.31 -42.17
C ALA A 534 -2.76 43.69 -41.78
N GLY A 535 -3.40 44.38 -42.73
CA GLY A 535 -4.02 45.69 -42.49
C GLY A 535 -3.34 46.84 -43.24
N ALA A 536 -3.69 48.08 -42.87
CA ALA A 536 -3.11 49.29 -43.44
C ALA A 536 -1.68 49.53 -42.91
N CYS A 537 -0.79 50.04 -43.77
CA CYS A 537 0.58 50.35 -43.39
C CYS A 537 0.65 51.54 -42.42
N ASP A 538 1.40 51.38 -41.33
CA ASP A 538 1.58 52.43 -40.34
C ASP A 538 2.63 53.48 -40.81
N PRO A 539 2.26 54.74 -41.07
CA PRO A 539 3.19 55.79 -41.45
C PRO A 539 4.22 56.14 -40.37
N ALA A 540 3.94 55.90 -39.09
CA ALA A 540 4.86 56.19 -37.98
C ALA A 540 6.05 55.22 -37.94
N ALA A 541 5.94 54.05 -38.58
CA ALA A 541 7.01 53.05 -38.67
C ALA A 541 8.08 53.39 -39.73
N CYS A 542 7.92 54.50 -40.47
CA CYS A 542 8.84 54.89 -41.53
C CYS A 542 10.18 55.42 -40.99
N LYS A 543 11.21 54.58 -41.00
CA LYS A 543 12.59 54.95 -40.58
C LYS A 543 13.50 55.36 -41.75
N ALA A 544 12.96 55.57 -42.94
CA ALA A 544 13.74 56.00 -44.10
C ALA A 544 14.31 57.42 -43.88
N PRO A 545 15.51 57.73 -44.43
CA PRO A 545 16.03 59.10 -44.40
C PRO A 545 15.11 60.04 -45.18
N CYS A 546 14.80 61.22 -44.64
CA CYS A 546 13.81 62.14 -45.21
C CYS A 546 14.17 62.61 -46.63
N GLY A 547 15.43 62.99 -46.88
CA GLY A 547 15.95 63.34 -48.21
C GLY A 547 15.44 64.67 -48.80
N ARG A 548 14.48 65.36 -48.14
CA ARG A 548 14.02 66.71 -48.50
C ARG A 548 15.10 67.76 -48.23
N THR A 549 15.12 68.83 -49.00
CA THR A 549 16.07 69.94 -48.84
C THR A 549 15.75 70.74 -47.58
N ARG A 550 16.76 71.08 -46.77
CA ARG A 550 16.61 72.03 -45.65
C ARG A 550 16.36 73.44 -46.20
N ALA A 551 15.73 74.32 -45.42
CA ALA A 551 15.41 75.67 -45.84
C ALA A 551 16.55 76.66 -45.51
N VAL A 552 17.30 76.42 -44.42
CA VAL A 552 18.44 77.27 -44.01
C VAL A 552 19.71 76.98 -44.83
N CYS A 553 19.86 75.77 -45.36
CA CYS A 553 20.92 75.43 -46.32
C CYS A 553 20.36 74.48 -47.39
N ASP A 554 20.82 74.57 -48.64
CA ASP A 554 20.34 73.72 -49.76
C ASP A 554 20.75 72.23 -49.67
N HIS A 555 21.07 71.75 -48.48
CA HIS A 555 21.49 70.38 -48.22
C HIS A 555 20.31 69.45 -47.92
N ARG A 556 20.44 68.18 -48.34
CA ARG A 556 19.42 67.14 -48.11
C ARG A 556 19.40 66.70 -46.64
N CYS A 557 18.19 66.62 -46.08
CA CYS A 557 17.95 66.15 -44.73
C CYS A 557 18.26 64.66 -44.59
N THR A 558 19.17 64.31 -43.68
CA THR A 558 19.58 62.93 -43.37
C THR A 558 18.84 62.33 -42.16
N GLN A 559 17.96 63.10 -41.52
CA GLN A 559 17.18 62.66 -40.36
C GLN A 559 16.12 61.62 -40.75
N PRO A 560 15.69 60.76 -39.81
CA PRO A 560 14.58 59.85 -40.04
C PRO A 560 13.32 60.61 -40.46
N CYS A 561 12.49 59.94 -41.27
CA CYS A 561 11.26 60.52 -41.79
C CYS A 561 10.36 61.00 -40.65
N HIS A 562 10.10 62.31 -40.64
CA HIS A 562 9.20 63.02 -39.73
C HIS A 562 7.88 63.34 -40.44
N GLY A 563 7.39 62.43 -41.28
CA GLY A 563 6.09 62.56 -41.94
C GLY A 563 6.05 63.65 -43.02
N VAL A 564 5.02 64.50 -42.97
CA VAL A 564 4.76 65.56 -43.97
C VAL A 564 5.32 66.92 -43.51
N ASP A 565 5.73 67.03 -42.26
CA ASP A 565 6.19 68.29 -41.67
C ASP A 565 7.50 68.79 -42.30
N ARG A 566 7.79 70.08 -42.10
CA ARG A 566 9.06 70.70 -42.50
C ARG A 566 10.22 70.01 -41.77
N CYS A 567 11.37 69.93 -42.42
CA CYS A 567 12.54 69.32 -41.79
C CYS A 567 12.96 70.11 -40.54
N PRO A 568 13.22 69.44 -39.40
CA PRO A 568 13.66 70.12 -38.19
C PRO A 568 15.04 70.75 -38.43
N GLU A 569 15.15 72.03 -38.10
CA GLU A 569 16.37 72.83 -38.33
C GLU A 569 17.11 73.17 -37.04
N ASP A 570 16.65 72.63 -35.90
CA ASP A 570 17.25 72.85 -34.58
C ASP A 570 18.65 72.23 -34.45
N ALA A 571 18.95 71.20 -35.24
CA ALA A 571 20.25 70.53 -35.25
C ALA A 571 21.18 71.08 -36.36
N PRO A 572 22.47 71.27 -36.09
CA PRO A 572 23.42 71.79 -37.06
C PRO A 572 23.58 70.83 -38.25
N CYS A 573 23.75 71.39 -39.45
CA CYS A 573 23.92 70.60 -40.66
C CYS A 573 25.25 69.84 -40.68
N GLU A 574 25.18 68.51 -40.71
CA GLU A 574 26.36 67.64 -40.70
C GLU A 574 27.01 67.43 -42.07
N VAL A 575 26.41 67.97 -43.15
CA VAL A 575 26.94 67.84 -44.50
C VAL A 575 28.29 68.56 -44.61
N LEU A 576 29.27 67.86 -45.18
CA LEU A 576 30.62 68.37 -45.37
C LEU A 576 30.69 69.23 -46.65
N ILE A 577 31.00 70.51 -46.48
CA ILE A 577 31.17 71.48 -47.56
C ILE A 577 32.62 71.93 -47.66
N ARG A 578 33.02 72.39 -48.84
CA ARG A 578 34.31 73.04 -49.05
C ARG A 578 34.06 74.52 -49.29
N VAL A 579 34.61 75.34 -48.41
CA VAL A 579 34.48 76.79 -48.50
C VAL A 579 35.52 77.31 -49.51
N SER A 580 35.16 78.29 -50.33
CA SER A 580 36.05 78.86 -51.35
C SER A 580 36.22 80.37 -51.21
N CYS A 581 37.28 80.94 -51.80
CA CYS A 581 37.38 82.40 -51.95
C CYS A 581 36.28 82.92 -52.86
N ARG A 582 36.01 84.24 -52.79
CA ARG A 582 35.16 84.95 -53.77
C ARG A 582 35.60 84.75 -55.23
N CYS A 583 36.88 84.46 -55.43
CA CYS A 583 37.50 84.20 -56.73
C CYS A 583 37.37 82.75 -57.22
N GLY A 584 36.76 81.85 -56.45
CA GLY A 584 36.60 80.42 -56.74
C GLY A 584 37.90 79.59 -56.84
N SER A 585 39.07 80.22 -56.75
CA SER A 585 40.36 79.61 -57.08
C SER A 585 41.10 78.99 -55.91
N HIS A 586 40.81 79.45 -54.69
CA HIS A 586 41.28 78.86 -53.45
C HIS A 586 40.09 78.23 -52.72
N VAL A 587 40.23 76.96 -52.39
CA VAL A 587 39.19 76.13 -51.75
C VAL A 587 39.82 75.48 -50.53
N SER A 588 39.06 75.33 -49.44
CA SER A 588 39.56 74.73 -48.21
C SER A 588 40.17 73.34 -48.48
N ALA A 589 41.35 73.09 -47.93
CA ALA A 589 42.08 71.84 -48.13
C ALA A 589 41.32 70.64 -47.52
N GLN A 590 40.72 70.84 -46.35
CA GLN A 590 39.81 69.89 -45.70
C GLN A 590 38.36 70.39 -45.77
N PRO A 591 37.39 69.49 -45.98
CA PRO A 591 35.98 69.86 -45.94
C PRO A 591 35.55 70.13 -44.49
N VAL A 592 34.77 71.18 -44.28
CA VAL A 592 34.21 71.57 -42.99
C VAL A 592 32.73 71.20 -42.93
N ARG A 593 32.19 70.98 -41.74
CA ARG A 593 30.74 70.73 -41.59
C ARG A 593 29.99 72.03 -41.87
N CYS A 594 28.89 71.95 -42.60
CA CYS A 594 28.06 73.10 -42.92
C CYS A 594 27.59 73.83 -41.66
N GLY A 595 27.22 73.11 -40.60
CA GLY A 595 26.92 73.70 -39.29
C GLY A 595 25.58 74.46 -39.23
N ALA A 596 24.95 74.77 -40.36
CA ALA A 596 23.74 75.55 -40.45
C ALA A 596 22.58 75.00 -39.60
N MET A 597 21.95 75.87 -38.80
CA MET A 597 20.81 75.60 -37.92
C MET A 597 19.85 76.79 -37.88
N ALA A 598 18.69 76.66 -37.24
CA ALA A 598 17.71 77.74 -37.18
C ALA A 598 18.33 79.06 -36.69
N GLY A 599 18.40 80.07 -37.59
CA GLY A 599 18.96 81.39 -37.31
C GLY A 599 20.47 81.55 -37.55
N ASP A 600 21.18 80.49 -37.91
CA ASP A 600 22.62 80.51 -38.21
C ASP A 600 22.93 79.69 -39.48
N VAL A 601 23.49 80.34 -40.50
CA VAL A 601 23.90 79.68 -41.76
C VAL A 601 25.19 78.88 -41.59
N GLY A 602 25.86 78.99 -40.44
CA GLY A 602 27.12 78.30 -40.16
C GLY A 602 28.17 78.63 -41.23
N HIS A 603 28.87 77.61 -41.71
CA HIS A 603 29.90 77.75 -42.72
C HIS A 603 29.35 77.77 -44.16
N SER A 604 28.02 77.76 -44.38
CA SER A 604 27.47 77.72 -45.75
C SER A 604 27.75 78.99 -46.55
N ASP A 605 27.87 80.14 -45.87
CA ASP A 605 28.11 81.45 -46.47
C ASP A 605 29.52 81.98 -46.21
N ASP A 606 30.36 81.20 -45.52
CA ASP A 606 31.75 81.57 -45.28
C ASP A 606 32.51 81.65 -46.60
N LEU A 607 33.47 82.57 -46.67
CA LEU A 607 34.33 82.76 -47.84
C LEU A 607 35.77 82.90 -47.37
N LEU A 608 36.67 82.13 -47.99
CA LEU A 608 38.10 82.24 -47.71
C LEU A 608 38.68 83.52 -48.29
N GLU A 609 39.72 84.05 -47.65
CA GLU A 609 40.51 85.13 -48.23
C GLU A 609 41.34 84.64 -49.44
N CYS A 610 41.52 85.53 -50.41
CA CYS A 610 42.33 85.24 -51.59
C CYS A 610 43.82 85.20 -51.22
N ASN A 611 44.50 84.11 -51.54
CA ASN A 611 45.95 83.97 -51.34
C ASN A 611 46.75 84.41 -52.57
N GLU A 612 48.09 84.36 -52.51
CA GLU A 612 48.97 84.78 -53.61
C GLU A 612 48.73 84.04 -54.93
N LEU A 613 48.24 82.79 -54.86
CA LEU A 613 47.86 82.02 -56.06
C LEU A 613 46.63 82.63 -56.75
N CYS A 614 45.69 83.18 -55.97
CA CYS A 614 44.54 83.89 -56.51
C CYS A 614 44.95 85.22 -57.15
N ALA A 615 45.91 85.94 -56.55
CA ALA A 615 46.45 87.17 -57.11
C ALA A 615 47.17 86.93 -58.44
N LYS A 616 48.02 85.89 -58.50
CA LYS A 616 48.68 85.46 -59.75
C LYS A 616 47.66 85.06 -60.82
N ARG A 617 46.61 84.31 -60.45
CA ARG A 617 45.57 83.89 -61.40
C ARG A 617 44.76 85.08 -61.92
N ARG A 618 44.44 86.07 -61.07
CA ARG A 618 43.79 87.32 -61.52
C ARG A 618 44.70 88.13 -62.43
N GLN A 619 46.00 88.18 -62.17
CA GLN A 619 46.98 88.83 -63.05
C GLN A 619 47.11 88.13 -64.40
N THR A 620 47.23 86.79 -64.43
CA THR A 620 47.29 86.05 -65.70
C THR A 620 45.98 86.13 -66.47
N GLN A 621 44.84 86.16 -65.78
CA GLN A 621 43.54 86.33 -66.42
C GLN A 621 43.34 87.76 -66.95
N ALA A 622 43.76 88.79 -66.22
CA ALA A 622 43.73 90.17 -66.70
C ALA A 622 44.71 90.41 -67.88
N LEU A 623 45.84 89.70 -67.92
CA LEU A 623 46.74 89.68 -69.08
C LEU A 623 46.12 88.94 -70.28
N ALA A 624 45.38 87.86 -70.03
CA ALA A 624 44.67 87.12 -71.07
C ALA A 624 43.47 87.88 -71.64
N ASP A 625 42.74 88.64 -70.82
CA ASP A 625 41.60 89.47 -71.24
C ASP A 625 42.03 90.77 -71.94
N ALA A 626 43.31 91.15 -71.85
CA ALA A 626 43.90 92.33 -72.51
C ALA A 626 44.61 92.02 -73.85
N LEU A 627 44.67 90.73 -74.23
CA LEU A 627 45.05 90.23 -75.56
C LEU A 627 43.78 89.93 -76.37
#